data_AF-A0A419K2Y0-F1
#
_entry.id   AF-A0A419K2Y0-F1
#
_cell.length_a   1.000
_cell.length_b   1.000
_cell.length_c   1.000
_cell.angle_alpha   90.00
_cell.angle_beta   90.00
_cell.angle_gamma   90.00
#
_symmetry.space_group_name_H-M   'P 1'
#
loop_
_entity.id
_entity.type
_entity.pdbx_description
1 polymer ?
#
loop_
_entity_poly.entity_id
_entity_poly.type
_entity_poly.pdbx_seq_one_letter_code
_entity_poly.pdbx_strand_id
1 'polypeptide(L)'
;MLAYYLSLAANESVAPILNGWGFNVEDFYLNPESFTLVGKIISNLSQVYQPYRFLAEQFYRLALKSLWNNNLSRANLYLMIAVLLAESAPLLTVATFAAALLSASLFILERKGLLKEREPSVIETIEDGSERSFTF
;
A
#
# COMPACT_ATOMS: atom_id res chain seq x y z
N MET A 1 1.77 6.29 15.21
CA MET A 1 2.53 5.11 14.74
C MET A 1 3.79 4.82 15.56
N LEU A 2 4.78 5.72 15.59
CA LEU A 2 6.03 5.48 16.36
C LEU A 2 5.78 5.24 17.85
N ALA A 3 4.95 6.07 18.50
CA ALA A 3 4.58 5.91 19.90
C ALA A 3 4.00 4.53 20.23
N TYR A 4 3.28 3.91 19.31
CA TYR A 4 2.73 2.58 19.51
C TYR A 4 3.82 1.50 19.55
N TYR A 5 4.78 1.53 18.62
CA TYR A 5 5.88 0.56 18.62
C TYR A 5 6.78 0.70 19.85
N LEU A 6 7.03 1.94 20.28
CA LEU A 6 7.71 2.19 21.56
C LEU A 6 6.88 1.68 22.73
N SER A 7 5.56 1.88 22.73
CA SER A 7 4.69 1.39 23.80
C SER A 7 4.65 -0.14 23.85
N LEU A 8 4.68 -0.77 22.68
CA LEU A 8 4.75 -2.22 22.55
C LEU A 8 6.10 -2.78 23.03
N ALA A 9 7.21 -2.11 22.71
CA ALA A 9 8.54 -2.49 23.17
C ALA A 9 8.72 -2.27 24.68
N ALA A 10 8.11 -1.21 25.23
CA ALA A 10 8.15 -0.87 26.65
C ALA A 10 7.13 -1.66 27.48
N ASN A 11 6.14 -2.30 26.83
CA ASN A 11 4.99 -2.92 27.47
C ASN A 11 4.19 -1.96 28.39
N GLU A 12 4.22 -0.67 28.05
CA GLU A 12 3.50 0.41 28.73
C GLU A 12 3.24 1.55 27.75
N SER A 13 2.27 2.43 28.03
CA SER A 13 2.03 3.58 27.16
C SER A 13 3.17 4.58 27.29
N VAL A 14 3.84 4.88 26.18
CA VAL A 14 4.83 5.96 26.11
C VAL A 14 4.24 7.29 25.61
N ALA A 15 2.96 7.31 25.24
CA ALA A 15 2.32 8.52 24.73
C ALA A 15 2.34 9.69 25.73
N PRO A 16 2.13 9.51 27.05
CA PRO A 16 2.29 10.58 28.03
C PRO A 16 3.71 11.17 28.06
N ILE A 17 4.73 10.32 27.91
CA ILE A 17 6.15 10.73 27.92
C ILE A 17 6.47 11.54 26.67
N LEU A 18 6.06 11.05 25.50
CA LEU A 18 6.23 11.75 24.22
C LEU A 18 5.49 13.09 24.20
N ASN A 19 4.27 13.13 24.77
CA ASN A 19 3.51 14.36 24.87
C ASN A 19 4.12 15.36 25.85
N GLY A 20 4.75 14.87 26.93
CA GLY A 20 5.57 15.69 27.84
C GLY A 20 6.80 16.31 27.16
N TRP A 21 7.29 15.71 26.08
CA TRP A 21 8.39 16.27 25.26
C TRP A 21 7.92 17.20 24.13
N GLY A 22 6.62 17.47 24.04
CA GLY A 22 6.05 18.37 23.03
C GLY A 22 5.62 17.69 21.73
N PHE A 23 5.70 16.36 21.64
CA PHE A 23 5.01 15.64 20.57
C PHE A 23 3.49 15.66 20.84
N ASN A 24 2.66 15.58 19.79
CA ASN A 24 1.21 15.45 19.95
C ASN A 24 0.80 14.08 19.41
N VAL A 25 0.98 13.05 20.22
CA VAL A 25 0.75 11.65 19.84
C VAL A 25 -0.39 11.07 20.66
N GLU A 26 -1.37 10.49 19.97
CA GLU A 26 -2.49 9.80 20.61
C GLU A 26 -2.03 8.51 21.31
N ASP A 27 -2.58 8.29 22.51
CA ASP A 27 -2.37 7.07 23.28
C ASP A 27 -3.29 5.95 22.78
N PHE A 28 -2.75 5.12 21.90
CA PHE A 28 -3.43 3.94 21.37
C PHE A 28 -3.18 2.68 22.20
N TYR A 29 -2.37 2.73 23.27
CA TYR A 29 -1.92 1.53 23.98
C TYR A 29 -2.98 0.99 24.96
N LEU A 30 -3.78 1.88 25.57
CA LEU A 30 -4.73 1.50 26.64
C LEU A 30 -6.11 2.17 26.60
N ASN A 31 -6.40 3.04 25.64
CA ASN A 31 -7.60 3.87 25.75
C ASN A 31 -8.84 3.26 25.03
N PRO A 32 -9.94 2.93 25.74
CA PRO A 32 -11.21 2.58 25.10
C PRO A 32 -11.78 3.70 24.21
N GLU A 33 -11.41 4.97 24.44
CA GLU A 33 -11.76 6.07 23.55
C GLU A 33 -11.13 5.92 22.16
N SER A 34 -9.97 5.25 22.04
CA SER A 34 -9.34 4.97 20.75
C SER A 34 -10.26 4.16 19.85
N PHE A 35 -10.96 3.15 20.37
CA PHE A 35 -11.91 2.36 19.57
C PHE A 35 -13.04 3.23 19.02
N THR A 36 -13.58 4.13 19.84
CA THR A 36 -14.64 5.05 19.42
C THR A 36 -14.16 6.01 18.33
N LEU A 37 -12.96 6.56 18.50
CA LEU A 37 -12.35 7.47 17.54
C LEU A 37 -12.08 6.77 16.20
N VAL A 38 -11.47 5.58 16.23
CA VAL A 38 -11.19 4.80 15.02
C VAL A 38 -12.48 4.40 14.31
N GLY A 39 -13.51 4.00 15.05
CA GLY A 39 -14.84 3.75 14.49
C GLY A 39 -15.41 4.98 13.77
N LYS A 40 -15.19 6.18 14.30
CA LYS A 40 -15.61 7.45 13.68
C LYS A 40 -14.77 7.81 12.44
N ILE A 41 -13.46 7.56 12.44
CA ILE A 41 -12.63 7.73 11.24
C ILE A 41 -13.19 6.85 10.12
N ILE A 42 -13.42 5.57 10.41
CA ILE A 42 -13.90 4.57 9.45
C ILE A 42 -15.30 4.94 8.92
N SER A 43 -16.22 5.38 9.77
CA SER A 43 -17.58 5.73 9.35
C SER A 43 -17.63 6.97 8.46
N ASN A 44 -16.71 7.93 8.68
CA ASN A 44 -16.61 9.17 7.91
C ASN A 44 -15.91 9.01 6.56
N LEU A 45 -15.33 7.84 6.26
CA LEU A 45 -14.73 7.59 4.94
C LEU A 45 -15.78 7.63 3.83
N SER A 46 -15.51 8.45 2.82
CA SER A 46 -16.33 8.54 1.61
C SER A 46 -16.42 7.19 0.88
N GLN A 47 -17.55 6.96 0.20
CA GLN A 47 -17.82 5.73 -0.54
C GLN A 47 -16.81 5.47 -1.68
N VAL A 48 -16.14 6.51 -2.19
CA VAL A 48 -15.09 6.36 -3.22
C VAL A 48 -13.88 5.53 -2.75
N TYR A 49 -13.69 5.39 -1.43
CA TYR A 49 -12.61 4.63 -0.82
C TYR A 49 -13.05 3.23 -0.34
N GLN A 50 -14.17 2.73 -0.87
CA GLN A 50 -14.84 1.50 -0.42
C GLN A 50 -13.91 0.30 -0.18
N PRO A 51 -13.05 -0.12 -1.12
CA PRO A 51 -12.26 -1.34 -0.91
C PRO A 51 -11.36 -1.24 0.34
N TYR A 52 -10.81 -0.06 0.60
CA TYR A 52 -9.95 0.18 1.76
C TYR A 52 -10.74 0.45 3.04
N ARG A 53 -11.90 1.11 2.94
CA ARG A 53 -12.85 1.25 4.04
C ARG A 53 -13.33 -0.12 4.54
N PHE A 54 -13.70 -1.02 3.62
CA PHE A 54 -14.13 -2.37 3.97
C PHE A 54 -13.04 -3.13 4.74
N LEU A 55 -11.79 -3.07 4.28
CA LEU A 55 -10.66 -3.69 4.98
C LEU A 55 -10.47 -3.08 6.37
N ALA A 56 -10.52 -1.76 6.50
CA ALA A 56 -10.43 -1.09 7.79
C ALA A 56 -11.54 -1.56 8.75
N GLU A 57 -12.78 -1.71 8.27
CA GLU A 57 -13.91 -2.23 9.05
C GLU A 57 -13.68 -3.68 9.52
N GLN A 58 -13.09 -4.55 8.69
CA GLN A 58 -12.77 -5.92 9.08
C GLN A 58 -11.74 -5.95 10.22
N PHE A 59 -10.67 -5.17 10.10
CA PHE A 59 -9.66 -5.08 11.15
C PHE A 59 -10.22 -4.47 12.44
N TYR A 60 -11.10 -3.46 12.34
CA TYR A 60 -11.78 -2.91 13.50
C TYR A 60 -12.63 -3.96 14.23
N ARG A 61 -13.36 -4.82 13.50
CA ARG A 61 -14.12 -5.93 14.09
C ARG A 61 -13.21 -6.98 14.74
N LEU A 62 -12.07 -7.30 14.13
CA LEU A 62 -11.07 -8.19 14.71
C LEU A 62 -10.46 -7.61 16.00
N ALA A 63 -10.26 -6.31 16.04
CA ALA A 63 -9.80 -5.59 17.23
C ALA A 63 -10.80 -5.74 18.38
N LEU A 64 -12.08 -5.45 18.15
CA LEU A 64 -13.15 -5.63 19.14
C LEU A 64 -13.25 -7.09 19.62
N LYS A 65 -13.17 -8.05 18.69
CA LYS A 65 -13.18 -9.49 19.05
C LYS A 65 -12.00 -9.87 19.95
N SER A 66 -10.82 -9.32 19.67
CA SER A 66 -9.62 -9.60 20.46
C SER A 66 -9.69 -8.94 21.84
N LEU A 67 -10.28 -7.75 21.92
CA LEU A 67 -10.55 -7.05 23.17
C LEU A 67 -11.51 -7.86 24.05
N TRP A 68 -12.61 -8.38 23.50
CA TRP A 68 -13.52 -9.27 24.23
C TRP A 68 -12.87 -10.56 24.72
N ASN A 69 -11.87 -11.07 24.00
CA ASN A 69 -11.07 -12.24 24.40
C ASN A 69 -9.94 -11.88 25.38
N ASN A 70 -9.93 -10.67 25.93
CA ASN A 70 -8.90 -10.12 26.82
C ASN A 70 -7.47 -10.18 26.24
N ASN A 71 -7.35 -10.16 24.91
CA ASN A 71 -6.07 -10.17 24.20
C ASN A 71 -5.76 -8.76 23.70
N LEU A 72 -5.26 -7.93 24.61
CA LEU A 72 -4.95 -6.51 24.37
C LEU A 72 -3.92 -6.31 23.26
N SER A 73 -2.87 -7.16 23.22
CA SER A 73 -1.84 -7.07 22.18
C SER A 73 -2.43 -7.24 20.77
N ARG A 74 -3.28 -8.26 20.57
CA ARG A 74 -3.97 -8.46 19.29
C ARG A 74 -5.00 -7.37 19.00
N ALA A 75 -5.75 -6.94 20.02
CA ALA A 75 -6.73 -5.87 19.88
C ALA A 75 -6.07 -4.59 19.36
N ASN A 76 -4.96 -4.19 19.97
CA ASN A 76 -4.23 -3.00 19.58
C ASN A 76 -3.59 -3.12 18.20
N LEU A 77 -3.01 -4.28 17.87
CA LEU A 77 -2.46 -4.55 16.54
C LEU A 77 -3.53 -4.40 15.46
N TYR A 78 -4.70 -5.01 15.65
CA TYR A 78 -5.79 -4.92 14.67
C TYR A 78 -6.37 -3.51 14.59
N LEU A 79 -6.48 -2.79 15.71
CA LEU A 79 -6.94 -1.41 15.71
C LEU A 79 -5.98 -0.50 14.96
N MET A 80 -4.66 -0.70 15.12
CA MET A 80 -3.63 0.02 14.38
C MET A 80 -3.75 -0.22 12.87
N ILE A 81 -3.93 -1.47 12.44
CA ILE A 81 -4.12 -1.79 11.02
C ILE A 81 -5.39 -1.12 10.48
N ALA A 82 -6.47 -1.12 11.26
CA ALA A 82 -7.71 -0.45 10.89
C ALA A 82 -7.50 1.05 10.66
N VAL A 83 -6.79 1.74 11.56
CA VAL A 83 -6.43 3.17 11.40
C VAL A 83 -5.56 3.39 10.18
N LEU A 84 -4.51 2.60 10.01
CA LEU A 84 -3.58 2.73 8.89
C LEU A 84 -4.34 2.66 7.57
N LEU A 85 -5.19 1.65 7.42
CA LEU A 85 -6.03 1.47 6.23
C LEU A 85 -7.00 2.62 6.02
N ALA A 86 -7.65 3.09 7.10
CA ALA A 86 -8.63 4.15 7.05
C ALA A 86 -7.99 5.49 6.63
N GLU A 87 -6.89 5.89 7.26
CA GLU A 87 -6.19 7.14 6.94
C GLU A 87 -5.47 7.08 5.58
N SER A 88 -4.96 5.91 5.22
CA SER A 88 -4.27 5.72 3.93
C SER A 88 -5.22 5.46 2.77
N ALA A 89 -6.53 5.31 3.00
CA ALA A 89 -7.49 4.92 1.98
C ALA A 89 -7.48 5.84 0.74
N PRO A 90 -7.38 7.19 0.87
CA PRO A 90 -7.27 8.06 -0.30
C PRO A 90 -6.01 7.80 -1.12
N LEU A 91 -4.86 7.67 -0.44
CA LEU A 91 -3.58 7.40 -1.08
C LEU A 91 -3.58 6.05 -1.80
N LEU A 92 -4.07 5.01 -1.10
CA LEU A 92 -4.17 3.66 -1.64
C LEU A 92 -5.08 3.62 -2.87
N THR A 93 -6.19 4.34 -2.84
CA THR A 93 -7.13 4.45 -3.98
C THR A 93 -6.45 5.06 -5.20
N VAL A 94 -5.74 6.18 -5.03
CA VAL A 94 -4.97 6.80 -6.12
C VAL A 94 -3.92 5.83 -6.67
N ALA A 95 -3.19 5.15 -5.78
CA ALA A 95 -2.20 4.15 -6.19
C ALA A 95 -2.83 2.99 -6.98
N THR A 96 -4.01 2.51 -6.58
CA THR A 96 -4.75 1.48 -7.33
C THR A 96 -5.10 1.95 -8.73
N PHE A 97 -5.64 3.16 -8.87
CA PHE A 97 -6.02 3.71 -10.17
C PHE A 97 -4.80 3.90 -11.08
N ALA A 98 -3.71 4.44 -10.54
CA ALA A 98 -2.47 4.60 -11.27
C ALA A 98 -1.92 3.25 -11.76
N ALA A 99 -1.87 2.26 -10.87
CA ALA A 99 -1.43 0.91 -11.22
C ALA A 99 -2.33 0.28 -12.29
N ALA A 100 -3.66 0.37 -12.16
CA ALA A 100 -4.60 -0.16 -13.14
C ALA A 100 -4.43 0.49 -14.52
N LEU A 101 -4.25 1.80 -14.58
CA LEU A 101 -4.02 2.52 -15.83
C LEU A 101 -2.70 2.12 -16.50
N LEU A 102 -1.62 2.02 -15.72
CA LEU A 102 -0.32 1.56 -16.22
C LEU A 102 -0.41 0.11 -16.74
N SER A 103 -1.01 -0.78 -15.96
CA SER A 103 -1.23 -2.18 -16.37
C SER A 103 -2.07 -2.28 -17.64
N ALA A 104 -3.17 -1.52 -17.75
CA ALA A 104 -3.99 -1.48 -18.95
C ALA A 104 -3.21 -0.95 -20.16
N SER A 105 -2.40 0.09 -19.97
CA SER A 105 -1.57 0.67 -21.03
C SER A 105 -0.55 -0.34 -21.55
N LEU A 106 0.18 -0.99 -20.65
CA LEU A 106 1.16 -2.03 -20.99
C LEU A 106 0.48 -3.20 -21.71
N PHE A 107 -0.67 -3.66 -21.21
CA PHE A 107 -1.43 -4.73 -21.83
C PHE A 107 -1.88 -4.40 -23.26
N ILE A 108 -2.31 -3.16 -23.53
CA ILE A 108 -2.68 -2.72 -24.87
C ILE A 108 -1.46 -2.63 -25.78
N LEU A 109 -0.34 -2.10 -25.29
CA LEU A 109 0.91 -1.99 -26.06
C LEU A 109 1.48 -3.38 -26.41
N GLU A 110 1.41 -4.32 -25.47
CA GLU A 110 1.78 -5.72 -25.67
C GLU A 110 0.93 -6.38 -26.76
N ARG A 111 -0.40 -6.23 -26.69
CA ARG A 111 -1.31 -6.76 -27.72
C ARG A 111 -1.08 -6.19 -29.11
N LYS A 112 -0.61 -4.94 -29.20
CA LYS A 112 -0.25 -4.31 -30.48
C LYS A 112 1.13 -4.74 -31.00
N GLY A 113 1.86 -5.58 -30.27
CA GLY A 113 3.20 -6.02 -30.62
C GLY A 113 4.26 -4.93 -30.54
N LEU A 114 3.93 -3.77 -29.95
CA LEU A 114 4.82 -2.60 -29.87
C LEU A 114 5.86 -2.71 -28.75
N LEU A 115 5.67 -3.67 -27.82
CA LEU A 115 6.64 -4.03 -26.79
C LEU A 115 7.55 -5.17 -27.21
N LYS A 116 7.34 -5.76 -28.40
CA LYS A 116 8.24 -6.80 -28.91
C LYS A 116 9.54 -6.10 -29.32
N GLU A 117 10.60 -6.43 -28.61
CA GLU A 117 11.95 -5.94 -28.84
C GLU A 117 12.26 -6.06 -30.34
N ARG A 118 12.74 -4.97 -30.95
CA ARG A 118 13.19 -4.99 -32.34
C ARG A 118 14.32 -6.02 -32.40
N GLU A 119 14.05 -7.20 -32.97
CA GLU A 119 15.10 -8.16 -33.25
C GLU A 119 16.19 -7.42 -34.04
N PRO A 120 17.46 -7.47 -33.60
CA PRO A 120 18.53 -6.81 -34.33
C PRO A 120 18.48 -7.34 -35.75
N SER A 121 18.31 -6.43 -36.72
CA SER A 121 18.31 -6.78 -38.13
C SER A 121 19.57 -7.60 -38.40
N VAL A 122 19.39 -8.89 -38.66
CA VAL A 122 20.44 -9.73 -39.22
C VAL A 122 20.86 -9.01 -40.49
N ILE A 123 22.07 -8.47 -40.47
CA ILE A 123 22.71 -7.94 -41.67
C ILE A 123 22.84 -9.15 -42.58
N GLU A 124 21.89 -9.33 -43.50
CA GLU A 124 22.10 -10.16 -44.67
C GLU A 124 23.23 -9.48 -45.43
N THR A 125 24.44 -9.98 -45.23
CA THR A 125 25.57 -9.73 -46.11
C THR A 125 25.12 -10.22 -47.47
N ILE A 126 24.69 -9.27 -48.32
CA ILE A 126 24.46 -9.50 -49.74
C ILE A 126 25.83 -9.86 -50.31
N GLU A 127 26.15 -11.14 -50.32
CA GLU A 127 27.21 -11.69 -51.15
C GLU A 127 26.60 -11.95 -52.53
N ASP A 128 26.27 -10.86 -53.24
CA ASP A 128 25.94 -10.93 -54.65
C ASP A 128 26.97 -10.13 -55.45
N GLY A 129 27.77 -10.89 -56.18
CA GLY A 129 27.87 -10.60 -57.60
C GLY A 129 29.10 -9.82 -58.04
N SER A 130 30.03 -10.59 -58.60
CA SER A 130 30.60 -10.26 -59.92
C SER A 130 31.49 -9.01 -59.99
N GLU A 131 32.78 -9.19 -59.70
CA GLU A 131 33.82 -8.43 -60.41
C GLU A 131 34.26 -9.19 -61.67
N ARG A 132 33.92 -8.64 -62.85
CA ARG A 132 34.55 -9.02 -64.12
C ARG A 132 35.70 -8.06 -64.47
N SER A 133 36.81 -8.67 -64.91
CA SER A 133 37.87 -8.17 -65.81
C SER A 133 38.91 -7.21 -65.19
N PHE A 134 40.24 -7.38 -65.34
CA PHE A 134 41.03 -7.75 -66.52
C PHE A 134 42.36 -8.45 -66.14
N THR A 135 42.79 -9.45 -66.91
CA THR A 135 44.20 -9.85 -67.06
C THR A 135 44.75 -9.28 -68.36
N PHE A 136 45.93 -8.67 -68.30
CA PHE A 136 46.73 -8.26 -69.46
C PHE A 136 47.21 -9.44 -70.29
#